data_AF-E0MTH9-F1
#
_entry.id   AF-E0MTH9-F1
#
_cell.length_a   1.000
_cell.length_b   1.000
_cell.length_c   1.000
_cell.angle_alpha   90.00
_cell.angle_beta   90.00
_cell.angle_gamma   90.00
#
_symmetry.space_group_name_H-M   'P 1'
#
loop_
_entity.id
_entity.type
_entity.pdbx_description
1 polymer ?
#
loop_
_entity_poly.entity_id
_entity_poly.type
_entity_poly.pdbx_seq_one_letter_code
_entity_poly.pdbx_strand_id
1 'polypeptide(L)'
;MRSSPVNFDGDEAEAIAVGLNMIARTGDPKLWQAARRASSKLQTIAARTCKLIASSLGAKNIPAVDLSKLRLVIRQEQKMKLTYADVKER
;
A
#
# COMPACT_ATOMS: atom_id res chain seq x y z
N MET A 1 5.84 -9.16 -17.04
CA MET A 1 4.57 -8.47 -17.35
C MET A 1 4.89 -7.07 -17.86
N ARG A 2 4.59 -6.79 -19.13
CA ARG A 2 4.59 -5.41 -19.66
C ARG A 2 3.32 -4.72 -19.14
N SER A 3 3.47 -3.59 -18.45
CA SER A 3 2.33 -2.75 -18.08
C SER A 3 1.82 -2.04 -19.34
N SER A 4 0.52 -2.13 -19.63
CA SER A 4 -0.11 -1.24 -20.61
C SER A 4 0.07 0.22 -20.17
N PRO A 5 0.32 1.17 -21.08
CA PRO A 5 0.33 2.59 -20.74
C PRO A 5 -1.06 3.00 -20.25
N VAL A 6 -1.12 3.64 -19.09
CA VAL A 6 -2.32 4.30 -18.56
C VAL A 6 -1.94 5.76 -18.39
N ASN A 7 -2.70 6.66 -19.01
CA ASN A 7 -2.53 8.10 -18.83
C ASN A 7 -3.34 8.54 -17.60
N PHE A 8 -2.74 9.35 -16.75
CA PHE A 8 -3.38 9.99 -15.62
C PHE A 8 -3.25 11.50 -15.79
N ASP A 9 -4.30 12.25 -15.50
CA ASP A 9 -4.20 13.70 -15.32
C ASP A 9 -3.53 14.06 -13.97
N GLY A 10 -3.37 15.36 -13.70
CA GLY A 10 -2.70 15.85 -12.50
C GLY A 10 -3.41 15.47 -11.20
N ASP A 11 -4.74 15.50 -11.19
CA ASP A 11 -5.58 15.25 -10.01
C ASP A 11 -5.68 13.75 -9.75
N GLU A 12 -5.81 12.94 -10.82
CA GLU A 12 -5.73 11.48 -10.76
C GLU A 12 -4.39 11.00 -10.20
N ALA A 13 -3.28 11.60 -10.65
CA ALA A 13 -1.95 11.27 -10.15
C ALA A 13 -1.78 11.62 -8.65
N GLU A 14 -2.35 12.74 -8.21
CA GLU A 14 -2.33 13.16 -6.81
C GLU A 14 -3.17 12.23 -5.93
N ALA A 15 -4.40 11.91 -6.34
CA ALA A 15 -5.27 10.99 -5.63
C ALA A 15 -4.62 9.61 -5.44
N ILE A 16 -3.95 9.10 -6.48
CA ILE A 16 -3.20 7.84 -6.41
C ILE A 16 -2.02 7.99 -5.45
N ALA A 17 -1.24 9.08 -5.52
CA ALA A 17 -0.11 9.29 -4.62
C ALA A 17 -0.53 9.32 -3.14
N VAL A 18 -1.68 9.94 -2.82
CA VAL A 18 -2.28 9.92 -1.47
C VAL A 18 -2.63 8.49 -1.05
N GLY A 19 -3.33 7.73 -1.90
CA GLY A 19 -3.67 6.33 -1.62
C GLY A 19 -2.43 5.44 -1.41
N LEU A 20 -1.37 5.63 -2.21
CA LEU A 20 -0.10 4.92 -2.07
C LEU A 20 0.61 5.25 -0.74
N ASN A 21 0.51 6.49 -0.27
CA ASN A 21 1.01 6.88 1.05
C ASN A 21 0.18 6.26 2.19
N MET A 22 -1.13 6.08 2.02
CA MET A 22 -1.97 5.39 3.01
C MET A 22 -1.62 3.91 3.12
N ILE A 23 -1.28 3.24 2.01
CA ILE A 23 -0.82 1.84 2.00
C ILE A 23 0.42 1.66 2.88
N ALA A 24 1.30 2.66 2.99
CA ALA A 24 2.48 2.60 3.86
C ALA A 24 2.14 2.40 5.35
N ARG A 25 0.88 2.65 5.76
CA ARG A 25 0.42 2.49 7.15
C ARG A 25 -0.01 1.07 7.51
N THR A 26 -0.14 0.17 6.53
CA THR A 26 -0.68 -1.19 6.71
C THR A 26 0.30 -2.17 7.38
N GLY A 27 1.58 -1.80 7.54
CA GLY A 27 2.61 -2.69 8.09
C GLY A 27 3.07 -3.80 7.13
N ASP A 28 2.61 -3.81 5.88
CA ASP A 28 2.97 -4.81 4.86
C ASP A 28 4.19 -4.38 4.02
N PRO A 29 5.37 -4.99 4.20
CA PRO A 29 6.59 -4.54 3.52
C PRO A 29 6.53 -4.69 1.99
N LYS A 30 5.82 -5.72 1.46
CA LYS A 30 5.73 -5.92 0.01
C LYS A 30 4.78 -4.93 -0.64
N LEU A 31 3.68 -4.57 0.04
CA LEU A 31 2.77 -3.51 -0.43
C LEU A 31 3.46 -2.15 -0.38
N TRP A 32 4.24 -1.86 0.68
CA TRP A 32 5.03 -0.64 0.77
C TRP A 32 6.03 -0.51 -0.40
N GLN A 33 6.75 -1.59 -0.73
CA GLN A 33 7.69 -1.58 -1.84
C GLN A 33 6.97 -1.44 -3.20
N ALA A 34 5.79 -2.05 -3.37
CA ALA A 34 4.96 -1.86 -4.55
C ALA A 34 4.47 -0.42 -4.68
N ALA A 35 4.06 0.20 -3.57
CA ALA A 35 3.60 1.58 -3.53
C ALA A 35 4.72 2.55 -3.93
N ARG A 36 5.93 2.39 -3.36
CA ARG A 36 7.10 3.20 -3.75
C ARG A 36 7.42 3.11 -5.25
N ARG A 37 7.35 1.90 -5.83
CA ARG A 37 7.57 1.71 -7.28
C ARG A 37 6.48 2.37 -8.11
N ALA A 38 5.22 2.31 -7.68
CA ALA A 38 4.12 2.96 -8.38
C ALA A 38 4.23 4.49 -8.30
N SER A 39 4.50 5.04 -7.12
CA SER A 39 4.72 6.48 -6.93
C SER A 39 5.89 7.01 -7.77
N SER A 40 6.99 6.26 -7.85
CA SER A 40 8.14 6.64 -8.68
C SER A 40 7.80 6.70 -10.18
N LYS A 41 6.92 5.82 -10.67
CA LYS A 41 6.46 5.83 -12.07
C LYS A 41 5.45 6.96 -12.35
N LEU A 42 4.71 7.40 -11.34
CA LEU A 42 3.81 8.54 -11.45
C LEU A 42 4.57 9.87 -11.43
N GLN A 43 5.61 9.98 -10.60
CA GLN A 43 6.47 11.17 -10.53
C GLN A 43 7.20 11.46 -11.84
N THR A 44 7.55 10.43 -12.62
CA THR A 44 8.13 10.61 -13.96
C THR A 44 7.14 11.20 -14.98
N ILE A 45 5.83 11.16 -14.69
CA ILE A 45 4.76 11.70 -15.54
C ILE A 45 4.33 13.08 -15.02
N ALA A 46 4.23 13.24 -13.71
CA ALA A 46 3.78 14.46 -13.03
C ALA A 46 4.98 15.23 -12.45
N ALA A 47 5.73 15.95 -13.29
CA ALA A 47 6.92 16.71 -12.89
C ALA A 47 6.66 17.88 -11.90
N ARG A 48 5.42 18.10 -11.43
CA ARG A 48 5.06 19.28 -10.61
C ARG A 48 4.25 19.03 -9.33
N THR A 49 3.83 17.80 -8.99
CA THR A 49 2.76 17.62 -7.96
C THR A 49 3.13 16.79 -6.74
N CYS A 50 4.42 16.65 -6.39
CA CYS A 50 4.82 15.82 -5.25
C CYS A 50 5.35 16.65 -4.08
N LYS A 51 4.45 17.14 -3.21
CA LYS A 51 4.82 17.67 -1.89
C LYS A 51 3.89 17.25 -0.74
N LEU A 52 3.12 16.18 -0.90
CA LEU A 52 2.41 15.57 0.23
C LEU A 52 3.24 14.41 0.81
N ILE A 53 4.08 14.76 1.79
CA ILE A 53 4.74 13.78 2.66
C ILE A 53 3.76 13.51 3.81
N ALA A 54 3.01 12.41 3.71
CA ALA A 54 2.24 11.94 4.84
C ALA A 54 3.20 11.44 5.94
N SER A 55 2.87 11.73 7.20
CA SER A 55 3.67 11.34 8.38
C SER A 55 4.03 9.85 8.37
N SER A 56 5.26 9.53 8.77
CA SER A 56 5.83 8.17 8.82
C SER A 56 5.32 7.28 9.97
N LEU A 57 4.39 7.78 10.80
CA LEU A 57 3.73 6.99 11.85
C LEU A 57 2.71 6.01 11.25
N GLY A 58 3.22 4.90 10.73
CA GLY A 58 2.46 3.72 10.34
C GLY A 58 2.27 2.72 11.48
N ALA A 59 1.36 1.77 11.33
CA ALA A 59 1.25 0.65 12.26
C ALA A 59 2.60 -0.10 12.34
N LYS A 60 3.09 -0.40 13.55
CA LYS A 60 4.26 -1.27 13.71
C LYS A 60 3.97 -2.58 12.98
N ASN A 61 4.95 -3.09 12.23
CA ASN A 61 4.85 -4.41 11.63
C ASN A 61 4.55 -5.42 12.74
N ILE A 62 3.34 -6.00 12.72
CA ILE A 62 2.90 -6.97 13.72
C ILE A 62 3.31 -8.34 13.17
N PRO A 63 4.36 -8.99 13.72
CA PRO A 63 4.86 -10.26 13.18
C PRO A 63 3.85 -11.42 13.32
N ALA A 64 2.72 -11.21 14.00
CA ALA A 64 1.68 -12.20 14.23
C ALA A 64 0.95 -12.65 12.95
N VAL A 65 0.98 -11.87 11.86
CA VAL A 65 0.26 -12.19 10.62
C VAL A 65 1.16 -12.00 9.41
N ASP A 66 1.35 -13.04 8.60
CA ASP A 66 1.96 -12.91 7.28
C ASP A 66 0.96 -12.29 6.29
N LEU A 67 1.07 -10.97 6.12
CA LEU A 67 0.25 -10.19 5.20
C LEU A 67 0.46 -10.57 3.72
N SER A 68 1.58 -11.21 3.37
CA SER A 68 1.76 -11.79 2.03
C SER A 68 0.82 -12.96 1.80
N LYS A 69 0.77 -13.88 2.77
CA LYS A 69 -0.10 -15.05 2.71
C LYS A 69 -1.57 -14.65 2.74
N LEU A 70 -1.95 -13.69 3.58
CA LEU A 70 -3.31 -13.15 3.62
C LEU A 70 -3.74 -12.61 2.25
N ARG A 71 -2.90 -11.81 1.58
CA ARG A 71 -3.21 -11.30 0.23
C ARG A 71 -3.34 -12.40 -0.81
N LEU A 72 -2.52 -13.45 -0.72
CA LEU A 72 -2.61 -14.58 -1.65
C LEU A 72 -3.96 -15.28 -1.51
N VAL A 73 -4.37 -15.56 -0.27
CA VAL A 73 -5.67 -16.17 0.06
C VAL A 73 -6.83 -15.31 -0.45
N ILE A 74 -6.76 -13.99 -0.27
CA ILE A 74 -7.77 -13.04 -0.82
C ILE A 74 -7.83 -13.14 -2.35
N ARG A 75 -6.68 -13.10 -3.03
CA ARG A 75 -6.61 -13.20 -4.51
C ARG A 75 -7.11 -14.52 -5.07
N GLN A 76 -6.99 -15.59 -4.29
CA GLN A 76 -7.46 -16.93 -4.66
C GLN A 76 -8.90 -17.18 -4.20
N GLU A 77 -9.57 -16.17 -3.61
CA GLU A 77 -10.93 -16.26 -3.10
C GLU A 77 -11.13 -17.42 -2.10
N GLN A 78 -10.06 -17.74 -1.35
CA GLN A 78 -10.06 -18.86 -0.41
C GLN A 78 -10.54 -18.44 0.98
N LYS A 79 -11.40 -19.26 1.59
CA LYS A 79 -11.80 -19.07 2.99
C LYS A 79 -10.62 -19.35 3.92
N MET A 80 -10.46 -18.51 4.94
CA MET A 80 -9.46 -18.69 5.99
C MET A 80 -10.05 -18.39 7.36
N LYS A 81 -9.63 -19.16 8.36
CA LYS A 81 -9.96 -18.92 9.76
C LYS A 81 -8.97 -17.91 10.34
N LEU A 82 -9.49 -16.78 10.81
CA LEU A 82 -8.75 -15.78 11.57
C LEU A 82 -9.08 -15.96 13.05
N THR A 83 -8.06 -16.13 13.89
CA THR A 83 -8.22 -16.05 15.34
C THR A 83 -7.87 -14.63 15.75
N TYR A 84 -8.86 -13.89 16.22
CA TYR A 84 -8.64 -12.55 16.76
C TYR A 84 -8.29 -12.68 18.25
N ALA A 85 -7.15 -12.14 18.64
CA ALA A 85 -6.78 -12.05 20.06
C ALA A 85 -7.24 -10.70 20.59
N ASP A 86 -7.95 -10.72 21.71
CA ASP A 86 -8.31 -9.49 22.41
C ASP A 86 -7.06 -8.74 22.86
N VAL A 87 -7.17 -7.41 22.87
CA VAL A 87 -6.11 -6.57 23.41
C VAL A 87 -6.03 -6.84 24.91
N LYS A 88 -4.84 -7.20 25.40
CA LYS A 88 -4.60 -7.20 26.84
C LYS A 88 -4.38 -5.74 27.24
N GLU A 89 -5.34 -5.16 27.95
CA GLU A 89 -5.15 -3.86 28.61
C GLU A 89 -3.88 -3.93 29.46
N ARG A 90 -3.04 -2.90 29.38
CA ARG A 90 -1.82 -2.75 30.17
C ARG A 90 -1.85 -1.43 30.91
#